data_AF-A0A0B8Q7D8-F1
#
_entry.id   AF-A0A0B8Q7D8-F1
#
_cell.length_a   1.000
_cell.length_b   1.000
_cell.length_c   1.000
_cell.angle_alpha   90.00
_cell.angle_beta   90.00
_cell.angle_gamma   90.00
#
_symmetry.space_group_name_H-M   'P 1'
#
loop_
_entity.id
_entity.type
_entity.pdbx_description
1 polymer ?
#
loop_
_entity_poly.entity_id
_entity_poly.type
_entity_poly.pdbx_seq_one_letter_code
_entity_poly.pdbx_strand_id
1 'polypeptide(L)'
;MTKDGKIEVLDGSRRRKSCILAEQDFLIYVAENIDTQHAKFLSDVANAHKPLSLYEKGREMQAKLDSGEITDQKGLASLFQCSEALVSGALKAASLPLPLLQAYPNVTELGRPTIVKLHKQFFGLSDKAKQTILDKCQADGAFVWQRFSEMGEAQITKQVSAEIENWIAELQGAPKATATKAVDLVKGRASYTRKGQSLALNLKKVDDVLAQEILQFIEGKLK
;
A
#
# COMPACT_ATOMS: atom_id res chain seq x y z
N MET A 1 -14.46 -33.76 3.79
CA MET A 1 -14.37 -34.70 2.65
C MET A 1 -15.63 -34.55 1.82
N THR A 2 -15.52 -34.35 0.51
CA THR A 2 -16.69 -34.31 -0.39
C THR A 2 -17.28 -35.70 -0.52
N LYS A 3 -18.51 -35.79 -1.05
CA LYS A 3 -19.15 -37.08 -1.33
C LYS A 3 -18.33 -37.99 -2.25
N ASP A 4 -17.43 -37.41 -3.05
CA ASP A 4 -16.54 -38.12 -3.98
C ASP A 4 -15.20 -38.53 -3.34
N GLY A 5 -15.05 -38.40 -2.01
CA GLY A 5 -13.82 -38.76 -1.29
C GLY A 5 -12.69 -37.73 -1.43
N LYS A 6 -12.94 -36.56 -2.05
CA LYS A 6 -11.93 -35.50 -2.17
C LYS A 6 -11.85 -34.67 -0.90
N ILE A 7 -10.66 -34.17 -0.59
CA ILE A 7 -10.45 -33.24 0.51
C ILE A 7 -10.40 -31.82 -0.07
N GLU A 8 -11.41 -31.02 0.28
CA GLU A 8 -11.41 -29.58 0.04
C GLU A 8 -10.92 -28.86 1.29
N VAL A 9 -9.96 -27.95 1.10
CA VAL A 9 -9.36 -27.17 2.18
C VAL A 9 -10.15 -25.87 2.31
N LEU A 10 -10.88 -25.72 3.43
CA LEU A 10 -11.76 -24.58 3.69
C LEU A 10 -11.04 -23.37 4.29
N ASP A 11 -9.96 -23.61 5.04
CA ASP A 11 -9.16 -22.57 5.70
C ASP A 11 -7.66 -22.87 5.57
N GLY A 12 -6.85 -21.82 5.68
CA GLY A 12 -5.40 -21.91 5.69
C GLY A 12 -4.77 -21.73 4.32
N SER A 13 -5.41 -21.04 3.38
CA SER A 13 -4.85 -20.78 2.04
C SER A 13 -3.41 -20.26 2.07
N ARG A 14 -3.13 -19.26 2.94
CA ARG A 14 -1.79 -18.70 3.16
C ARG A 14 -0.81 -19.71 3.78
N ARG A 15 -1.25 -20.45 4.81
CA ARG A 15 -0.45 -21.48 5.49
C ARG A 15 -0.11 -22.63 4.54
N ARG A 16 -1.12 -23.13 3.82
CA ARG A 16 -0.98 -24.16 2.77
C ARG A 16 0.00 -23.72 1.69
N LYS A 17 -0.15 -22.50 1.16
CA LYS A 17 0.77 -21.95 0.15
C LYS A 17 2.20 -21.85 0.70
N SER A 18 2.37 -21.42 1.95
CA SER A 18 3.68 -21.36 2.61
C SER A 18 4.31 -22.74 2.75
N CYS A 19 3.56 -23.75 3.19
CA CYS A 19 4.05 -25.13 3.29
C CYS A 19 4.46 -25.69 1.93
N ILE A 20 3.67 -25.43 0.87
CA ILE A 20 4.04 -25.80 -0.52
C ILE A 20 5.36 -25.14 -0.93
N LEU A 21 5.55 -23.85 -0.65
CA LEU A 21 6.77 -23.13 -1.02
C LEU A 21 8.00 -23.56 -0.20
N ALA A 22 7.80 -24.00 1.04
CA ALA A 22 8.86 -24.46 1.94
C ALA A 22 9.09 -25.98 1.85
N GLU A 23 8.37 -26.68 0.98
CA GLU A 23 8.39 -28.15 0.86
C GLU A 23 8.19 -28.85 2.23
N GLN A 24 7.26 -28.31 3.02
CA GLN A 24 6.92 -28.83 4.35
C GLN A 24 5.54 -29.48 4.33
N ASP A 25 5.34 -30.45 5.22
CA ASP A 25 4.05 -31.08 5.43
C ASP A 25 3.01 -30.04 5.90
N PHE A 26 1.80 -30.15 5.35
CA PHE A 26 0.66 -29.34 5.76
C PHE A 26 -0.40 -30.22 6.40
N LEU A 27 -0.45 -30.22 7.73
CA LEU A 27 -1.44 -30.98 8.50
C LEU A 27 -2.80 -30.28 8.43
N ILE A 28 -3.84 -31.06 8.14
CA ILE A 28 -5.21 -30.59 8.02
C ILE A 28 -6.14 -31.46 8.87
N TYR A 29 -7.10 -30.81 9.54
CA TYR A 29 -8.22 -31.51 10.17
C TYR A 29 -9.30 -31.78 9.13
N VAL A 30 -9.68 -33.05 8.98
CA VAL A 30 -10.69 -33.46 8.01
C VAL A 30 -11.98 -33.79 8.74
N ALA A 31 -13.06 -33.11 8.36
CA ALA A 31 -14.42 -33.39 8.81
C ALA A 31 -15.28 -33.89 7.63
N GLU A 32 -16.28 -34.70 7.94
CA GLU A 32 -17.29 -35.17 6.98
C GLU A 32 -18.57 -34.33 7.07
N ASN A 33 -19.39 -34.37 6.02
CA ASN A 33 -20.72 -33.73 5.99
C ASN A 33 -20.72 -32.21 6.25
N ILE A 34 -19.69 -31.50 5.82
CA ILE A 34 -19.65 -30.03 5.85
C ILE A 34 -20.53 -29.48 4.73
N ASP A 35 -21.59 -28.76 5.09
CA ASP A 35 -22.42 -28.01 4.13
C ASP A 35 -21.89 -26.57 3.93
N THR A 36 -22.54 -25.83 3.02
CA THR A 36 -22.15 -24.46 2.66
C THR A 36 -22.22 -23.48 3.83
N GLN A 37 -23.15 -23.68 4.78
CA GLN A 37 -23.28 -22.81 5.95
C GLN A 37 -22.14 -23.04 6.93
N HIS A 38 -21.83 -24.31 7.21
CA HIS A 38 -20.68 -24.69 8.02
C HIS A 38 -19.36 -24.20 7.40
N ALA A 39 -19.18 -24.35 6.09
CA ALA A 39 -17.99 -23.88 5.38
C ALA A 39 -17.81 -22.36 5.50
N LYS A 40 -18.90 -21.60 5.34
CA LYS A 40 -18.89 -20.14 5.51
C LYS A 40 -18.53 -19.75 6.94
N PHE A 41 -19.17 -20.37 7.95
CA PHE A 41 -18.89 -20.09 9.35
C PHE A 41 -17.43 -20.38 9.73
N LEU A 42 -16.88 -21.51 9.30
CA LEU A 42 -15.48 -21.87 9.55
C LEU A 42 -14.52 -20.86 8.91
N SER A 43 -14.82 -20.41 7.69
CA SER A 43 -14.05 -19.36 7.01
C SER A 43 -14.11 -18.03 7.79
N ASP A 44 -15.29 -17.62 8.24
CA ASP A 44 -15.49 -16.37 8.97
C ASP A 44 -14.72 -16.38 10.31
N VAL A 45 -14.81 -17.48 11.08
CA VAL A 45 -14.08 -17.66 12.34
C VAL A 45 -12.57 -17.66 12.12
N ALA A 46 -12.07 -18.36 11.11
CA ALA A 46 -10.64 -18.42 10.83
C ALA A 46 -10.06 -17.07 10.37
N ASN A 47 -10.84 -16.30 9.60
CA ASN A 47 -10.44 -14.99 9.11
C ASN A 47 -10.47 -13.87 10.16
N ALA A 48 -11.12 -14.10 11.32
CA ALA A 48 -11.17 -13.14 12.42
C ALA A 48 -9.79 -12.74 12.96
N HIS A 49 -8.78 -13.61 12.84
CA HIS A 49 -7.45 -13.39 13.44
C HIS A 49 -6.45 -12.61 12.56
N LYS A 50 -6.65 -12.50 11.24
CA LYS A 50 -5.88 -11.59 10.37
C LYS A 50 -6.65 -11.29 9.09
N PRO A 51 -7.23 -10.08 8.93
CA PRO A 51 -8.06 -9.75 7.79
C PRO A 51 -7.27 -9.85 6.48
N LEU A 52 -7.99 -10.14 5.40
CA LEU A 52 -7.45 -10.08 4.05
C LEU A 52 -6.86 -8.69 3.76
N SER A 53 -5.73 -8.67 3.06
CA SER A 53 -5.14 -7.45 2.50
C SER A 53 -6.09 -6.79 1.50
N LEU A 54 -5.88 -5.51 1.20
CA LEU A 54 -6.62 -4.81 0.14
C LEU A 54 -6.47 -5.51 -1.22
N TYR A 55 -5.31 -6.12 -1.48
CA TYR A 55 -5.07 -6.90 -2.70
C TYR A 55 -5.95 -8.15 -2.77
N GLU A 56 -5.95 -8.97 -1.72
CA GLU A 56 -6.77 -10.20 -1.66
C GLU A 56 -8.27 -9.87 -1.77
N LYS A 57 -8.74 -8.88 -1.01
CA LYS A 57 -10.13 -8.39 -1.10
C LYS A 57 -10.45 -7.89 -2.51
N GLY A 58 -9.52 -7.15 -3.13
CA GLY A 58 -9.68 -6.64 -4.47
C GLY A 58 -9.78 -7.74 -5.52
N ARG A 59 -9.02 -8.83 -5.38
CA ARG A 59 -9.08 -10.00 -6.27
C ARG A 59 -10.43 -10.71 -6.17
N GLU A 60 -10.95 -10.86 -4.96
CA GLU A 60 -12.28 -11.43 -4.73
C GLU A 60 -13.38 -10.54 -5.34
N MET A 61 -13.31 -9.22 -5.10
CA MET A 61 -14.23 -8.25 -5.68
C MET A 61 -14.16 -8.23 -7.22
N GLN A 62 -12.95 -8.30 -7.79
CA GLN A 62 -12.77 -8.36 -9.24
C GLN A 62 -13.37 -9.64 -9.82
N ALA A 63 -13.23 -10.79 -9.15
CA ALA A 63 -13.84 -12.03 -9.59
C ALA A 63 -15.38 -11.97 -9.63
N LYS A 64 -16.01 -11.21 -8.71
CA LYS A 64 -17.46 -10.95 -8.72
C LYS A 64 -17.92 -10.04 -9.87
N LEU A 65 -17.06 -9.11 -10.29
CA LEU A 65 -17.29 -8.29 -11.48
C LEU A 65 -17.13 -9.14 -12.76
N ASP A 66 -16.06 -9.93 -12.82
CA ASP A 66 -15.73 -10.76 -13.98
C ASP A 66 -16.76 -11.88 -14.20
N SER A 67 -17.39 -12.39 -13.13
CA SER A 67 -18.48 -13.37 -13.22
C SER A 67 -19.82 -12.78 -13.66
N GLY A 68 -19.95 -11.44 -13.67
CA GLY A 68 -21.21 -10.74 -13.92
C GLY A 68 -22.23 -10.84 -12.78
N GLU A 69 -21.87 -11.41 -11.62
CA GLU A 69 -22.73 -11.47 -10.43
C GLU A 69 -23.02 -10.08 -9.90
N ILE A 70 -22.05 -9.17 -10.03
CA ILE A 70 -22.17 -7.75 -9.70
C ILE A 70 -21.64 -6.94 -10.87
N THR A 71 -22.27 -5.82 -11.19
CA THR A 71 -21.91 -4.99 -12.36
C THR A 71 -21.23 -3.67 -11.99
N ASP A 72 -21.30 -3.24 -10.72
CA ASP A 72 -20.77 -1.96 -10.27
C ASP A 72 -20.15 -1.99 -8.87
N GLN A 73 -19.41 -0.93 -8.52
CA GLN A 73 -18.77 -0.83 -7.20
C GLN A 73 -19.77 -0.66 -6.04
N LYS A 74 -20.97 -0.16 -6.33
CA LYS A 74 -22.04 0.04 -5.34
C LYS A 74 -22.66 -1.30 -4.92
N GLY A 75 -22.84 -2.20 -5.87
CA GLY A 75 -23.25 -3.58 -5.66
C GLY A 75 -22.20 -4.34 -4.85
N LEU A 76 -20.92 -4.14 -5.15
CA LEU A 76 -19.83 -4.72 -4.35
C LEU A 76 -19.83 -4.18 -2.91
N ALA A 77 -20.01 -2.87 -2.73
CA ALA A 77 -20.08 -2.25 -1.40
C ALA A 77 -21.22 -2.85 -0.56
N SER A 78 -22.38 -3.06 -1.19
CA SER A 78 -23.54 -3.73 -0.57
C SER A 78 -23.26 -5.21 -0.24
N LEU A 79 -22.73 -5.97 -1.20
CA LEU A 79 -22.45 -7.40 -1.06
C LEU A 79 -21.40 -7.69 0.03
N PHE A 80 -20.32 -6.92 0.03
CA PHE A 80 -19.21 -7.07 0.98
C PHE A 80 -19.39 -6.25 2.27
N GLN A 81 -20.55 -5.58 2.43
CA GLN A 81 -20.89 -4.76 3.60
C GLN A 81 -19.78 -3.78 4.00
N CYS A 82 -19.27 -3.05 3.01
CA CYS A 82 -18.16 -2.12 3.19
C CYS A 82 -18.40 -0.80 2.43
N SER A 83 -17.55 0.21 2.66
CA SER A 83 -17.70 1.49 1.96
C SER A 83 -17.24 1.38 0.50
N GLU A 84 -17.87 2.15 -0.39
CA GLU A 84 -17.41 2.28 -1.79
C GLU A 84 -15.95 2.75 -1.88
N ALA A 85 -15.50 3.58 -0.92
CA ALA A 85 -14.11 3.98 -0.81
C ALA A 85 -13.17 2.80 -0.56
N LEU A 86 -13.59 1.82 0.25
CA LEU A 86 -12.86 0.57 0.47
C LEU A 86 -12.85 -0.29 -0.79
N VAL A 87 -14.00 -0.46 -1.47
CA VAL A 87 -14.11 -1.17 -2.75
C VAL A 87 -13.16 -0.58 -3.79
N SER A 88 -13.20 0.73 -3.99
CA SER A 88 -12.31 1.44 -4.91
C SER A 88 -10.83 1.23 -4.56
N GLY A 89 -10.49 1.27 -3.27
CA GLY A 89 -9.13 1.00 -2.79
C GLY A 89 -8.69 -0.44 -3.05
N ALA A 90 -9.57 -1.42 -2.82
CA ALA A 90 -9.29 -2.83 -3.03
C ALA A 90 -9.12 -3.17 -4.52
N LEU A 91 -10.02 -2.68 -5.39
CA LEU A 91 -9.89 -2.87 -6.85
C LEU A 91 -8.60 -2.24 -7.40
N LYS A 92 -8.21 -1.07 -6.89
CA LYS A 92 -6.92 -0.46 -7.22
C LYS A 92 -5.73 -1.28 -6.72
N ALA A 93 -5.84 -1.93 -5.56
CA ALA A 93 -4.78 -2.85 -5.12
C ALA A 93 -4.68 -4.04 -6.07
N ALA A 94 -5.81 -4.63 -6.47
CA ALA A 94 -5.86 -5.80 -7.35
C ALA A 94 -5.36 -5.54 -8.78
N SER A 95 -5.42 -4.30 -9.27
CA SER A 95 -4.87 -3.91 -10.57
C SER A 95 -3.37 -3.66 -10.56
N LEU A 96 -2.74 -3.50 -9.38
CA LEU A 96 -1.30 -3.32 -9.28
C LEU A 96 -0.55 -4.65 -9.61
N PRO A 97 0.55 -4.60 -10.37
CA PRO A 97 1.34 -5.79 -10.65
C PRO A 97 1.95 -6.39 -9.37
N LEU A 98 1.99 -7.73 -9.30
CA LEU A 98 2.60 -8.45 -8.19
C LEU A 98 4.05 -8.02 -7.88
N PRO A 99 4.95 -7.80 -8.87
CA PRO A 99 6.31 -7.34 -8.57
C PRO A 99 6.36 -6.04 -7.76
N LEU A 100 5.43 -5.13 -8.01
CA LEU A 100 5.34 -3.86 -7.30
C LEU A 100 4.82 -4.05 -5.87
N LEU A 101 3.86 -4.95 -5.66
CA LEU A 101 3.33 -5.27 -4.33
C LEU A 101 4.35 -6.06 -3.50
N GLN A 102 5.12 -6.95 -4.13
CA GLN A 102 6.19 -7.75 -3.50
C GLN A 102 7.43 -6.92 -3.16
N ALA A 103 7.54 -5.69 -3.66
CA ALA A 103 8.57 -4.75 -3.19
C ALA A 103 8.44 -4.46 -1.69
N TYR A 104 7.25 -4.64 -1.11
CA TYR A 104 6.95 -4.46 0.31
C TYR A 104 7.04 -5.78 1.09
N PRO A 105 7.37 -5.73 2.39
CA PRO A 105 7.54 -6.95 3.20
C PRO A 105 6.21 -7.68 3.44
N ASN A 106 5.10 -6.94 3.56
CA ASN A 106 3.79 -7.48 3.82
C ASN A 106 2.70 -6.61 3.16
N VAL A 107 1.94 -7.19 2.23
CA VAL A 107 0.87 -6.50 1.51
C VAL A 107 -0.32 -6.12 2.39
N THR A 108 -0.47 -6.73 3.58
CA THR A 108 -1.50 -6.37 4.55
C THR A 108 -1.25 -4.99 5.17
N GLU A 109 0.01 -4.55 5.26
CA GLU A 109 0.38 -3.23 5.81
C GLU A 109 0.16 -2.08 4.82
N LEU A 110 -0.16 -2.40 3.55
CA LEU A 110 -0.43 -1.40 2.53
C LEU A 110 -1.83 -0.84 2.68
N GLY A 111 -1.94 0.21 3.49
CA GLY A 111 -3.16 0.97 3.66
C GLY A 111 -3.65 1.64 2.38
N ARG A 112 -4.95 1.99 2.37
CA ARG A 112 -5.63 2.64 1.24
C ARG A 112 -4.90 3.87 0.69
N PRO A 113 -4.36 4.80 1.51
CA PRO A 113 -3.62 5.95 1.00
C PRO A 113 -2.40 5.56 0.15
N THR A 114 -1.64 4.56 0.59
CA THR A 114 -0.46 4.05 -0.11
C THR A 114 -0.85 3.40 -1.44
N ILE A 115 -1.86 2.51 -1.42
CA ILE A 115 -2.37 1.86 -2.63
C ILE A 115 -2.86 2.87 -3.65
N VAL A 116 -3.67 3.85 -3.24
CA VAL A 116 -4.21 4.86 -4.16
C VAL A 116 -3.09 5.71 -4.77
N LYS A 117 -2.07 6.06 -3.98
CA LYS A 117 -0.90 6.81 -4.46
C LYS A 117 -0.08 6.00 -5.45
N LEU A 118 0.28 4.76 -5.09
CA LEU A 118 1.01 3.82 -5.96
C LEU A 118 0.28 3.60 -7.27
N HIS A 119 -1.02 3.32 -7.23
CA HIS A 119 -1.84 3.13 -8.42
C HIS A 119 -1.79 4.36 -9.32
N LYS A 120 -2.01 5.56 -8.77
CA LYS A 120 -1.97 6.80 -9.55
C LYS A 120 -0.61 7.02 -10.19
N GLN A 121 0.47 6.83 -9.45
CA GLN A 121 1.83 7.05 -9.95
C GLN A 121 2.22 6.02 -11.00
N PHE A 122 1.99 4.73 -10.74
CA PHE A 122 2.36 3.64 -11.64
C PHE A 122 1.59 3.68 -12.96
N PHE A 123 0.26 3.87 -12.91
CA PHE A 123 -0.55 3.98 -14.14
C PHE A 123 -0.41 5.32 -14.87
N GLY A 124 0.21 6.32 -14.23
CA GLY A 124 0.60 7.58 -14.89
C GLY A 124 1.91 7.50 -15.69
N LEU A 125 2.60 6.36 -15.68
CA LEU A 125 3.84 6.15 -16.43
C LEU A 125 3.59 5.62 -17.84
N SER A 126 4.55 5.86 -18.74
CA SER A 126 4.61 5.14 -20.03
C SER A 126 4.91 3.66 -19.80
N ASP A 127 4.55 2.80 -20.75
CA ASP A 127 4.73 1.35 -20.57
C ASP A 127 6.21 0.95 -20.42
N LYS A 128 7.12 1.65 -21.12
CA LYS A 128 8.58 1.49 -20.93
C LYS A 128 9.01 1.83 -19.50
N ALA A 129 8.48 2.92 -18.94
CA ALA A 129 8.77 3.32 -17.57
C ALA A 129 8.14 2.36 -16.54
N LYS A 130 6.91 1.87 -16.77
CA LYS A 130 6.29 0.81 -15.95
C LYS A 130 7.18 -0.42 -15.89
N GLN A 131 7.63 -0.92 -17.05
CA GLN A 131 8.51 -2.08 -17.11
C GLN A 131 9.81 -1.84 -16.34
N THR A 132 10.42 -0.67 -16.50
CA THR A 132 11.65 -0.30 -15.77
C THR A 132 11.43 -0.30 -14.26
N ILE A 133 10.27 0.16 -13.76
CA ILE A 133 9.93 0.08 -12.34
C ILE A 133 9.77 -1.37 -11.87
N LEU A 134 9.10 -2.22 -12.66
CA LEU A 134 8.93 -3.64 -12.32
C LEU A 134 10.27 -4.36 -12.28
N ASP A 135 11.15 -4.10 -13.25
CA ASP A 135 12.50 -4.67 -13.30
C ASP A 135 13.31 -4.23 -12.06
N LYS A 136 13.24 -2.94 -11.68
CA LYS A 136 13.87 -2.44 -10.44
C LYS A 136 13.33 -3.09 -9.17
N CYS A 137 12.04 -3.45 -9.13
CA CYS A 137 11.44 -4.13 -7.97
C CYS A 137 11.92 -5.57 -7.81
N GLN A 138 12.42 -6.20 -8.88
CA GLN A 138 12.88 -7.59 -8.91
C GLN A 138 14.38 -7.72 -9.19
N ALA A 139 15.11 -6.60 -9.22
CA ALA A 139 16.53 -6.58 -9.51
C ALA A 139 17.30 -7.47 -8.54
N ASP A 140 18.31 -8.18 -9.08
CA ASP A 140 19.23 -9.04 -8.32
C ASP A 140 18.57 -10.22 -7.59
N GLY A 141 17.33 -10.58 -7.95
CA GLY A 141 16.60 -11.69 -7.31
C GLY A 141 16.16 -11.39 -5.86
N ALA A 142 16.32 -10.15 -5.41
CA ALA A 142 15.97 -9.68 -4.08
C ALA A 142 14.79 -8.70 -4.13
N PHE A 143 13.92 -8.76 -3.13
CA PHE A 143 12.84 -7.79 -2.99
C PHE A 143 13.35 -6.48 -2.41
N VAL A 144 12.76 -5.35 -2.82
CA VAL A 144 13.17 -4.00 -2.40
C VAL A 144 13.25 -3.86 -0.87
N TRP A 145 12.27 -4.42 -0.14
CA TRP A 145 12.23 -4.35 1.32
C TRP A 145 13.43 -5.01 2.02
N GLN A 146 14.10 -5.97 1.38
CA GLN A 146 15.25 -6.68 1.98
C GLN A 146 16.44 -5.74 2.21
N ARG A 147 16.52 -4.64 1.43
CA ARG A 147 17.51 -3.56 1.60
C ARG A 147 17.38 -2.81 2.93
N PHE A 148 16.24 -2.95 3.60
CA PHE A 148 15.90 -2.27 4.86
C PHE A 148 15.57 -3.26 5.98
N SER A 149 16.02 -4.52 5.87
CA SER A 149 15.65 -5.63 6.76
C SER A 149 15.98 -5.42 8.25
N GLU A 150 16.89 -4.50 8.57
CA GLU A 150 17.23 -4.13 9.95
C GLU A 150 16.18 -3.21 10.63
N MET A 151 15.21 -2.69 9.87
CA MET A 151 14.20 -1.74 10.37
C MET A 151 12.89 -2.44 10.75
N GLY A 152 12.04 -1.76 11.54
CA GLY A 152 10.68 -2.24 11.81
C GLY A 152 9.79 -2.19 10.56
N GLU A 153 8.79 -3.09 10.45
CA GLU A 153 7.94 -3.24 9.25
C GLU A 153 7.30 -1.94 8.75
N ALA A 154 6.80 -1.09 9.66
CA ALA A 154 6.23 0.21 9.32
C ALA A 154 7.27 1.16 8.71
N GLN A 155 8.50 1.12 9.20
CA GLN A 155 9.60 1.92 8.66
C GLN A 155 10.05 1.36 7.30
N ILE A 156 10.15 0.04 7.15
CA ILE A 156 10.44 -0.61 5.86
C ILE A 156 9.41 -0.17 4.82
N THR A 157 8.12 -0.24 5.13
CA THR A 157 7.04 0.16 4.23
C THR A 157 7.17 1.62 3.78
N LYS A 158 7.56 2.51 4.72
CA LYS A 158 7.82 3.92 4.41
C LYS A 158 9.04 4.09 3.49
N GLN A 159 10.13 3.38 3.75
CA GLN A 159 11.35 3.44 2.92
C GLN A 159 11.13 2.89 1.53
N VAL A 160 10.48 1.73 1.40
CA VAL A 160 10.12 1.14 0.10
C VAL A 160 9.24 2.09 -0.71
N SER A 161 8.24 2.72 -0.07
CA SER A 161 7.40 3.72 -0.76
C SER A 161 8.22 4.91 -1.26
N ALA A 162 9.12 5.45 -0.42
CA ALA A 162 9.99 6.56 -0.81
C ALA A 162 10.93 6.17 -1.96
N GLU A 163 11.48 4.96 -1.94
CA GLU A 163 12.36 4.45 -2.98
C GLU A 163 11.65 4.30 -4.32
N ILE A 164 10.45 3.71 -4.33
CA ILE A 164 9.61 3.61 -5.54
C ILE A 164 9.26 5.00 -6.05
N GLU A 165 8.87 5.92 -5.16
CA GLU A 165 8.57 7.31 -5.53
C GLU A 165 9.77 8.01 -6.17
N ASN A 166 10.97 7.79 -5.65
CA ASN A 166 12.21 8.33 -6.23
C ASN A 166 12.46 7.77 -7.63
N TRP A 167 12.31 6.47 -7.83
CA TRP A 167 12.48 5.87 -9.16
C TRP A 167 11.47 6.41 -10.17
N ILE A 168 10.22 6.60 -9.75
CA ILE A 168 9.17 7.17 -10.59
C ILE A 168 9.50 8.63 -10.95
N ALA A 169 9.94 9.42 -9.97
CA ALA A 169 10.34 10.82 -10.19
C ALA A 169 11.53 10.93 -11.17
N GLU A 170 12.54 10.08 -11.02
CA GLU A 170 13.69 10.01 -11.93
C GLU A 170 13.26 9.70 -13.37
N LEU A 171 12.34 8.76 -13.56
CA LEU A 171 11.84 8.37 -14.88
C LEU A 171 10.92 9.43 -15.52
N GLN A 172 10.24 10.24 -14.71
CA GLN A 172 9.41 11.35 -15.18
C GLN A 172 10.22 12.62 -15.47
N GLY A 173 11.55 12.59 -15.30
CA GLY A 173 12.41 13.77 -15.46
C GLY A 173 12.16 14.84 -14.40
N ALA A 174 11.45 14.50 -13.32
CA ALA A 174 11.29 15.40 -12.19
C ALA A 174 12.65 15.49 -11.47
N PRO A 175 13.18 16.70 -11.23
CA PRO A 175 14.44 16.84 -10.52
C PRO A 175 14.31 16.13 -9.17
N LYS A 176 15.31 15.30 -8.81
CA LYS A 176 15.42 14.63 -7.51
C LYS A 176 14.86 15.56 -6.45
N ALA A 177 13.86 15.10 -5.70
CA ALA A 177 13.52 15.73 -4.44
C ALA A 177 14.71 15.50 -3.50
N THR A 178 15.81 16.24 -3.71
CA THR A 178 16.76 16.51 -2.65
C THR A 178 15.93 17.10 -1.55
N ALA A 179 15.69 16.32 -0.50
CA ALA A 179 15.09 16.81 0.72
C ALA A 179 15.94 18.01 1.14
N THR A 180 15.45 19.21 0.90
CA THR A 180 16.12 20.43 1.33
C THR A 180 16.17 20.33 2.84
N LYS A 181 17.35 20.03 3.40
CA LYS A 181 17.50 19.89 4.85
C LYS A 181 17.02 21.20 5.48
N ALA A 182 16.00 21.11 6.33
CA ALA A 182 15.53 22.25 7.10
C ALA A 182 16.68 22.71 8.00
N VAL A 183 17.02 23.99 7.91
CA VAL A 183 18.04 24.60 8.76
C VAL A 183 17.31 25.23 9.94
N ASP A 184 17.67 24.80 11.15
CA ASP A 184 17.16 25.39 12.38
C ASP A 184 17.73 26.79 12.58
N LEU A 185 16.85 27.80 12.65
CA LEU A 185 17.21 29.16 13.05
C LEU A 185 17.17 29.30 14.56
N VAL A 186 16.14 28.71 15.16
CA VAL A 186 15.96 28.63 16.61
C VAL A 186 15.44 27.25 16.91
N LYS A 187 16.25 26.42 17.57
CA LYS A 187 15.95 25.02 17.87
C LYS A 187 14.52 24.87 18.41
N GLY A 188 13.69 24.12 17.68
CA GLY A 188 12.29 23.82 18.05
C GLY A 188 11.29 24.98 17.91
N ARG A 189 11.71 26.18 17.49
CA ARG A 189 10.83 27.35 17.33
C ARG A 189 10.81 27.93 15.91
N ALA A 190 11.94 27.91 15.21
CA ALA A 190 12.04 28.46 13.87
C ALA A 190 13.00 27.63 13.00
N SER A 191 12.57 27.29 11.80
CA SER A 191 13.39 26.61 10.79
C SER A 191 13.04 27.12 9.40
N TYR A 192 13.97 27.03 8.45
CA TYR A 192 13.69 27.36 7.05
C TYR A 192 14.20 26.29 6.09
N THR A 193 13.60 26.25 4.92
CA THR A 193 14.08 25.49 3.75
C THR A 193 14.22 26.45 2.59
N ARG A 194 15.32 26.34 1.81
CA ARG A 194 15.57 27.19 0.64
C ARG A 194 15.90 26.34 -0.58
N LYS A 195 15.12 26.50 -1.65
CA LYS A 195 15.33 25.84 -2.94
C LYS A 195 15.39 26.89 -4.04
N GLY A 196 16.60 27.22 -4.50
CA GLY A 196 16.82 28.31 -5.45
C GLY A 196 16.39 29.67 -4.89
N GLN A 197 15.48 30.35 -5.59
CA GLN A 197 14.88 31.63 -5.15
C GLN A 197 13.68 31.45 -4.21
N SER A 198 13.24 30.21 -3.97
CA SER A 198 12.13 29.94 -3.05
C SER A 198 12.66 29.70 -1.64
N LEU A 199 12.07 30.41 -0.67
CA LEU A 199 12.33 30.25 0.77
C LEU A 199 11.01 29.96 1.49
N ALA A 200 10.97 28.89 2.28
CA ALA A 200 9.85 28.57 3.15
C ALA A 200 10.32 28.61 4.62
N LEU A 201 9.65 29.44 5.43
CA LEU A 201 9.93 29.63 6.85
C LEU A 201 8.83 28.96 7.68
N ASN A 202 9.22 28.14 8.65
CA ASN A 202 8.32 27.50 9.60
C ASN A 202 8.58 28.06 11.01
N LEU A 203 7.55 28.64 11.62
CA LEU A 203 7.60 29.23 12.95
C LEU A 203 6.56 28.56 13.84
N LYS A 204 6.92 28.31 15.11
CA LYS A 204 6.03 27.72 16.13
C LYS A 204 5.92 28.66 17.32
N LYS A 205 4.73 28.69 17.94
CA LYS A 205 4.41 29.53 19.11
C LYS A 205 4.60 31.03 18.83
N VAL A 206 4.04 31.49 17.71
CA VAL A 206 4.00 32.91 17.32
C VAL A 206 2.65 33.47 17.75
N ASP A 207 2.64 34.61 18.44
CA ASP A 207 1.42 35.34 18.78
C ASP A 207 0.99 36.29 17.65
N ASP A 208 -0.23 36.84 17.74
CA ASP A 208 -0.83 37.65 16.67
C ASP A 208 -0.04 38.93 16.38
N VAL A 209 0.56 39.53 17.42
CA VAL A 209 1.37 40.76 17.30
C VAL A 209 2.63 40.47 16.49
N LEU A 210 3.39 39.45 16.90
CA LEU A 210 4.62 39.05 16.21
C LEU A 210 4.32 38.54 14.78
N ALA A 211 3.20 37.85 14.57
CA ALA A 211 2.79 37.44 13.23
C ALA A 211 2.59 38.65 12.32
N GLN A 212 1.91 39.69 12.80
CA GLN A 212 1.63 40.89 12.03
C GLN A 212 2.91 41.69 11.71
N GLU A 213 3.84 41.80 12.66
CA GLU A 213 5.16 42.42 12.44
C GLU A 213 5.97 41.70 11.37
N ILE A 214 5.99 40.36 11.40
CA ILE A 214 6.70 39.55 10.40
C ILE A 214 6.10 39.73 9.01
N LEU A 215 4.77 39.72 8.89
CA LEU A 215 4.08 39.90 7.62
C LEU A 215 4.34 41.29 7.03
N GLN A 216 4.23 42.36 7.84
CA GLN A 216 4.55 43.72 7.40
C GLN A 216 6.00 43.86 6.94
N PHE A 217 6.94 43.27 7.67
CA PHE A 217 8.34 43.28 7.28
C PHE A 217 8.57 42.61 5.92
N ILE A 218 7.95 41.45 5.69
CA ILE A 218 8.06 40.72 4.42
C ILE A 218 7.42 41.51 3.28
N GLU A 219 6.22 42.06 3.47
CA GLU A 219 5.54 42.89 2.47
C GLU A 219 6.34 44.14 2.10
N GLY A 220 7.01 44.78 3.06
CA GLY A 220 7.84 45.96 2.81
C GLY A 220 9.15 45.67 2.06
N LYS A 221 9.60 44.42 2.02
CA LYS A 221 10.87 44.01 1.37
C LYS A 221 10.69 43.27 0.05
N LEU A 222 9.51 42.72 -0.21
CA LEU A 222 9.19 41.96 -1.43
C LEU A 222 8.32 42.75 -2.44
N LYS A 223 8.02 44.02 -2.15
CA LYS A 223 7.48 44.96 -3.13
C LYS A 223 8.59 45.55 -4.00
#